data_AF-A0A2G2IEW6-F1
#
_entry.id   AF-A0A2G2IEW6-F1
#
_cell.length_a   1.000
_cell.length_b   1.000
_cell.length_c   1.000
_cell.angle_alpha   90.00
_cell.angle_beta   90.00
_cell.angle_gamma   90.00
#
_symmetry.space_group_name_H-M   'P 1'
#
loop_
_entity.id
_entity.type
_entity.pdbx_description
1 polymer ?
#
loop_
_entity_poly.entity_id
_entity_poly.type
_entity_poly.pdbx_seq_one_letter_code
_entity_poly.pdbx_strand_id
1 'polypeptide(L)'
;MKKIVLGLIFIVLSLNVFASVESEVDKKRFKRINDVLVDFASEMSWQDNKDAKIIEKNWDSAVSYCKNLNLNDKNDWRLPTRSELVSTKNIKHIFNNITLGSNGRYWSSTVRHWKPNYIGFDTYNSDAGKNWELHVRCVRGKSFDYDGVLEDKINKYIEIETLIIKKRKIKEQKIRKNKIKQNKIKEQKIRNKKQKNAYVLVKETNTINSYEKFIKKHPRALQVKDATSEIYILTSKQNNIAGYEQFIKSHPKSSLIENATSEIYNLTKKENNIIGYEWFIKNYPKASQVKDAIKNINLLAFAKAKAINTLSSYNTFIISYPYASQIKEAVEMSSNVEAKKYTMIKKDDERKARLLAVKIKKMTIRARKSSNDLGYQIVINRMSNLLTTDYEETDASLRYYESKEFTEFASTFESSMNEITSVLNEINSNTKKLSEYAKEMVEISQDGFASANADRDMAAFHTEQKTKWDKYMHLRDKGYN
;
A
#
# COMPACT_ATOMS: atom_id res chain seq x y z
N MET A 1 12.00 -14.65 -2.67
CA MET A 1 13.21 -14.16 -1.96
C MET A 1 13.11 -14.20 -0.43
N LYS A 2 12.10 -13.61 0.25
CA LYS A 2 12.05 -13.59 1.74
C LYS A 2 12.04 -14.96 2.45
N LYS A 3 11.39 -15.99 1.88
CA LYS A 3 11.36 -17.35 2.46
C LYS A 3 12.72 -18.07 2.38
N ILE A 4 13.47 -17.85 1.30
CA ILE A 4 14.81 -18.44 1.09
C ILE A 4 15.82 -17.79 2.04
N VAL A 5 15.75 -16.47 2.23
CA VAL A 5 16.60 -15.74 3.19
C VAL A 5 16.31 -16.15 4.64
N LEU A 6 15.04 -16.41 5.02
CA LEU A 6 14.71 -16.93 6.35
C LEU A 6 15.24 -18.35 6.57
N GLY A 7 15.17 -19.22 5.55
CA GLY A 7 15.69 -20.59 5.62
C GLY A 7 17.20 -20.63 5.81
N LEU A 8 17.94 -19.82 5.05
CA LEU A 8 19.40 -19.68 5.18
C LEU A 8 19.80 -19.10 6.54
N ILE A 9 19.09 -18.09 7.06
CA ILE A 9 19.35 -17.53 8.40
C ILE A 9 19.11 -18.58 9.50
N PHE A 10 18.09 -19.43 9.36
CA PHE A 10 17.80 -20.49 10.34
C PHE A 10 18.86 -21.59 10.36
N ILE A 11 19.38 -21.96 9.19
CA ILE A 11 20.46 -22.95 9.03
C ILE A 11 21.79 -22.41 9.58
N VAL A 12 22.11 -21.14 9.33
CA VAL A 12 23.34 -20.51 9.89
C VAL A 12 23.23 -20.33 11.41
N LEU A 13 22.05 -19.98 11.94
CA LEU A 13 21.81 -19.90 13.38
C LEU A 13 21.86 -21.27 14.06
N SER A 14 21.40 -22.34 13.41
CA SER A 14 21.48 -23.69 13.98
C SER A 14 22.93 -24.19 14.01
N LEU A 15 23.69 -24.02 12.92
CA LEU A 15 25.11 -24.41 12.84
C LEU A 15 25.97 -23.71 13.90
N ASN A 16 25.79 -22.40 14.10
CA ASN A 16 26.50 -21.65 15.15
C ASN A 16 26.13 -22.14 16.57
N VAL A 17 24.90 -22.59 16.77
CA VAL A 17 24.49 -23.20 18.04
C VAL A 17 25.18 -24.54 18.24
N PHE A 18 25.24 -25.40 17.22
CA PHE A 18 25.89 -26.71 17.31
C PHE A 18 27.38 -26.61 17.66
N ALA A 19 28.17 -25.81 16.92
CA ALA A 19 29.59 -25.61 17.22
C ALA A 19 29.83 -25.04 18.63
N SER A 20 28.94 -24.13 19.08
CA SER A 20 29.02 -23.57 20.45
C SER A 20 28.64 -24.56 21.55
N VAL A 21 27.86 -25.60 21.23
CA VAL A 21 27.48 -26.64 22.19
C VAL A 21 28.64 -27.61 22.36
N GLU A 22 29.25 -28.04 21.26
CA GLU A 22 30.41 -28.93 21.25
C GLU A 22 31.56 -28.35 22.07
N SER A 23 31.92 -27.07 21.82
CA SER A 23 32.95 -26.39 22.62
C SER A 23 32.63 -26.29 24.12
N GLU A 24 31.35 -26.17 24.51
CA GLU A 24 30.96 -26.18 25.93
C GLU A 24 31.01 -27.57 26.54
N VAL A 25 30.68 -28.60 25.77
CA VAL A 25 30.82 -30.01 26.19
C VAL A 25 32.29 -30.31 26.45
N ASP A 26 33.20 -29.91 25.57
CA ASP A 26 34.64 -30.12 25.77
C ASP A 26 35.16 -29.41 27.02
N LYS A 27 34.74 -28.17 27.28
CA LYS A 27 35.10 -27.43 28.50
C LYS A 27 34.61 -28.11 29.79
N LYS A 28 33.53 -28.87 29.71
CA LYS A 28 33.02 -29.66 30.85
C LYS A 28 33.72 -31.01 30.96
N ARG A 29 33.97 -31.65 29.82
CA ARG A 29 34.60 -32.97 29.73
C ARG A 29 36.05 -32.94 30.16
N PHE A 30 36.78 -31.90 29.80
CA PHE A 30 38.23 -31.83 30.00
C PHE A 30 38.60 -30.77 31.02
N LYS A 31 39.46 -31.15 31.97
CA LYS A 31 40.08 -30.20 32.89
C LYS A 31 41.56 -30.51 33.03
N ARG A 32 42.37 -29.48 32.80
CA ARG A 32 43.80 -29.54 33.05
C ARG A 32 44.09 -29.22 34.50
N ILE A 33 44.89 -30.05 35.14
CA ILE A 33 45.38 -29.86 36.51
C ILE A 33 46.90 -30.01 36.45
N ASN A 34 47.61 -28.88 36.46
CA ASN A 34 49.04 -28.81 36.20
C ASN A 34 49.39 -29.57 34.90
N ASP A 35 50.24 -30.58 35.02
CA ASP A 35 50.78 -31.44 33.96
C ASP A 35 49.89 -32.62 33.56
N VAL A 36 48.61 -32.61 33.98
CA VAL A 36 47.69 -33.72 33.76
C VAL A 36 46.40 -33.22 33.12
N LEU A 37 45.96 -33.93 32.08
CA LEU A 37 44.65 -33.73 31.47
C LEU A 37 43.66 -34.75 32.04
N VAL A 38 42.65 -34.28 32.76
CA VAL A 38 41.55 -35.11 33.27
C VAL A 38 40.43 -35.13 32.24
N ASP A 39 39.99 -36.32 31.85
CA ASP A 39 38.80 -36.55 31.03
C ASP A 39 37.68 -37.12 31.91
N PHE A 40 36.69 -36.28 32.22
CA PHE A 40 35.54 -36.65 33.04
C PHE A 40 34.58 -37.63 32.35
N ALA A 41 34.61 -37.75 31.03
CA ALA A 41 33.76 -38.71 30.32
C ALA A 41 34.29 -40.14 30.48
N SER A 42 35.61 -40.32 30.38
CA SER A 42 36.25 -41.61 30.61
C SER A 42 36.60 -41.89 32.08
N GLU A 43 36.70 -40.83 32.90
CA GLU A 43 37.26 -40.83 34.26
C GLU A 43 38.75 -41.22 34.28
N MET A 44 39.45 -40.95 33.17
CA MET A 44 40.89 -41.15 33.05
C MET A 44 41.63 -39.83 33.20
N SER A 45 42.86 -39.91 33.69
CA SER A 45 43.79 -38.79 33.66
C SER A 45 45.01 -39.15 32.83
N TRP A 46 45.42 -38.22 31.97
CA TRP A 46 46.49 -38.41 31.01
C TRP A 46 47.67 -37.54 31.39
N GLN A 47 48.87 -38.11 31.35
CA GLN A 47 50.10 -37.34 31.42
C GLN A 47 50.10 -36.33 30.28
N ASP A 48 50.34 -35.06 30.56
CA ASP A 48 50.41 -33.99 29.57
C ASP A 48 51.47 -32.93 29.92
N ASN A 49 52.56 -33.35 30.55
CA ASN A 49 53.81 -32.58 30.65
C ASN A 49 54.65 -32.72 29.37
N LYS A 50 55.77 -31.99 29.30
CA LYS A 50 56.71 -32.02 28.16
C LYS A 50 57.20 -33.43 27.82
N ASP A 51 57.36 -34.29 28.82
CA ASP A 51 57.86 -35.66 28.65
C ASP A 51 56.98 -36.48 27.71
N ALA A 52 55.64 -36.34 27.80
CA ALA A 52 54.71 -37.01 26.89
C ALA A 52 54.86 -36.58 25.41
N LYS A 53 55.59 -35.50 25.14
CA LYS A 53 55.92 -35.04 23.79
C LYS A 53 57.30 -35.50 23.31
N ILE A 54 58.28 -35.59 24.22
CA ILE A 54 59.69 -35.75 23.83
C ILE A 54 60.28 -37.12 24.15
N ILE A 55 59.74 -37.84 25.15
CA ILE A 55 60.31 -39.11 25.57
C ILE A 55 59.90 -40.19 24.59
N GLU A 56 60.91 -40.83 23.99
CA GLU A 56 60.80 -42.06 23.23
C GLU A 56 61.51 -43.18 24.00
N LYS A 57 60.90 -44.36 24.01
CA LYS A 57 61.44 -45.56 24.67
C LYS A 57 61.11 -46.79 23.83
N ASN A 58 61.94 -47.84 23.91
CA ASN A 58 61.51 -49.19 23.57
C ASN A 58 60.34 -49.67 24.45
N TRP A 59 59.61 -50.69 24.02
CA TRP A 59 58.32 -51.05 24.64
C TRP A 59 58.45 -51.46 26.12
N ASP A 60 59.43 -52.31 26.47
CA ASP A 60 59.61 -52.74 27.86
C ASP A 60 60.00 -51.55 28.76
N SER A 61 60.84 -50.63 28.23
CA SER A 61 61.21 -49.39 28.92
C SER A 61 60.05 -48.40 29.05
N ALA A 62 59.13 -48.35 28.07
CA ALA A 62 57.92 -47.54 28.12
C ALA A 62 56.95 -48.05 29.21
N VAL A 63 56.80 -49.37 29.34
CA VAL A 63 56.01 -50.00 30.41
C VAL A 63 56.59 -49.65 31.78
N SER A 64 57.91 -49.84 31.97
CA SER A 64 58.58 -49.51 33.23
C SER A 64 58.54 -48.02 33.55
N TYR A 65 58.70 -47.16 32.54
CA TYR A 65 58.60 -45.71 32.71
C TYR A 65 57.24 -45.31 33.28
N CYS A 66 56.14 -45.78 32.70
CA CYS A 66 54.82 -45.42 33.23
C CYS A 66 54.56 -45.99 34.62
N LYS A 67 54.99 -47.23 34.91
CA LYS A 67 54.82 -47.83 36.26
C LYS A 67 55.58 -47.07 37.35
N ASN A 68 56.71 -46.47 37.01
CA ASN A 68 57.58 -45.76 37.96
C ASN A 68 57.35 -44.24 37.94
N LEU A 69 56.44 -43.73 37.10
CA LEU A 69 56.14 -42.31 37.00
C LEU A 69 55.47 -41.82 38.29
N ASN A 70 56.05 -40.81 38.93
CA ASN A 70 55.39 -40.02 39.96
C ASN A 70 55.10 -38.62 39.39
N LEU A 71 53.83 -38.34 39.11
CA LEU A 71 53.38 -37.09 38.51
C LEU A 71 52.14 -36.58 39.25
N ASN A 72 52.17 -35.32 39.69
CA ASN A 72 51.13 -34.69 40.53
C ASN A 72 50.79 -35.53 41.78
N ASP A 73 51.80 -36.04 42.48
CA ASP A 73 51.67 -36.87 43.69
C ASP A 73 50.89 -38.19 43.46
N LYS A 74 50.91 -38.69 42.22
CA LYS A 74 50.28 -39.94 41.81
C LYS A 74 51.31 -40.88 41.20
N ASN A 75 51.26 -42.13 41.63
CA ASN A 75 52.16 -43.22 41.24
C ASN A 75 51.42 -44.42 40.63
N ASP A 76 50.12 -44.29 40.34
CA ASP A 76 49.26 -45.30 39.72
C ASP A 76 49.19 -45.16 38.19
N TRP A 77 50.27 -44.69 37.57
CA TRP A 77 50.37 -44.49 36.14
C TRP A 77 50.69 -45.80 35.42
N ARG A 78 50.15 -45.94 34.20
CA ARG A 78 50.38 -47.11 33.35
C ARG A 78 50.45 -46.71 31.89
N LEU A 79 51.03 -47.60 31.09
CA LEU A 79 50.96 -47.49 29.64
C LEU A 79 49.51 -47.76 29.20
N PRO A 80 48.90 -46.87 28.41
CA PRO A 80 47.50 -46.98 28.00
C PRO A 80 47.28 -48.18 27.08
N THR A 81 46.08 -48.73 27.10
CA THR A 81 45.70 -49.77 26.15
C THR A 81 45.53 -49.18 24.75
N ARG A 82 45.46 -50.05 23.73
CA ARG A 82 45.11 -49.64 22.38
C ARG A 82 43.77 -48.90 22.34
N SER A 83 42.76 -49.40 23.04
CA SER A 83 41.40 -48.82 23.03
C SER A 83 41.39 -47.40 23.60
N GLU A 84 42.11 -47.19 24.70
CA GLU A 84 42.21 -45.90 25.37
C GLU A 84 42.92 -44.87 24.49
N LEU A 85 44.07 -45.22 23.89
CA LEU A 85 44.77 -44.29 22.99
C LEU A 85 43.95 -43.99 21.73
N VAL A 86 43.27 -44.97 21.15
CA VAL A 86 42.39 -44.74 20.00
C VAL A 86 41.29 -43.73 20.33
N SER A 87 40.69 -43.82 21.53
CA SER A 87 39.65 -42.87 21.98
C SER A 87 40.14 -41.41 22.05
N THR A 88 41.46 -41.19 22.15
CA THR A 88 42.05 -39.85 22.21
C THR A 88 42.28 -39.21 20.85
N LYS A 89 42.17 -39.95 19.74
CA LYS A 89 42.48 -39.45 18.39
C LYS A 89 41.68 -38.21 18.01
N ASN A 90 40.37 -38.23 18.27
CA ASN A 90 39.47 -37.13 17.92
C ASN A 90 39.63 -35.90 18.83
N ILE A 91 40.27 -36.07 19.98
CA ILE A 91 40.51 -35.02 20.99
C ILE A 91 41.99 -34.65 21.10
N LYS A 92 42.81 -35.04 20.11
CA LYS A 92 44.26 -34.76 20.11
C LYS A 92 44.60 -33.27 20.29
N HIS A 93 43.72 -32.38 19.81
CA HIS A 93 43.85 -30.93 19.94
C HIS A 93 43.68 -30.41 21.37
N ILE A 94 43.15 -31.23 22.29
CA ILE A 94 43.01 -30.89 23.71
C ILE A 94 44.35 -31.07 24.46
N PHE A 95 45.24 -31.94 23.99
CA PHE A 95 46.55 -32.16 24.60
C PHE A 95 47.51 -31.02 24.29
N ASN A 96 48.18 -30.50 25.33
CA ASN A 96 49.19 -29.44 25.16
C ASN A 96 50.54 -30.02 24.71
N ASN A 97 50.87 -31.23 25.17
CA ASN A 97 52.18 -31.83 24.96
C ASN A 97 52.07 -33.13 24.16
N ILE A 98 51.71 -33.00 22.88
CA ILE A 98 51.53 -34.11 21.94
C ILE A 98 52.44 -33.94 20.71
N THR A 99 52.97 -35.05 20.19
CA THR A 99 53.64 -35.10 18.88
C THR A 99 52.64 -35.55 17.83
N LEU A 100 52.61 -34.81 16.72
CA LEU A 100 51.69 -35.00 15.59
C LEU A 100 52.47 -35.32 14.31
N GLY A 101 51.76 -35.64 13.24
CA GLY A 101 52.34 -36.05 11.95
C GLY A 101 52.89 -37.48 11.97
N SER A 102 53.80 -37.79 11.03
CA SER A 102 54.39 -39.12 10.87
C SER A 102 55.15 -39.64 12.10
N ASN A 103 55.59 -38.73 12.97
CA ASN A 103 56.36 -39.02 14.18
C ASN A 103 55.46 -39.17 15.42
N GLY A 104 54.18 -38.83 15.33
CA GLY A 104 53.22 -38.88 16.44
C GLY A 104 52.73 -40.28 16.79
N ARG A 105 53.64 -41.24 16.99
CA ARG A 105 53.34 -42.65 17.29
C ARG A 105 53.57 -42.94 18.77
N TYR A 106 52.54 -43.41 19.45
CA TYR A 106 52.55 -43.65 20.89
C TYR A 106 52.37 -45.12 21.22
N TRP A 107 53.19 -45.62 22.14
CA TRP A 107 53.11 -46.99 22.61
C TRP A 107 51.81 -47.30 23.34
N SER A 108 51.23 -48.46 23.06
CA SER A 108 50.17 -49.06 23.88
C SER A 108 50.67 -50.29 24.65
N SER A 109 50.02 -50.59 25.76
CA SER A 109 50.22 -51.82 26.54
C SER A 109 49.62 -53.06 25.90
N THR A 110 48.78 -52.90 24.87
CA THR A 110 48.15 -54.02 24.17
C THR A 110 49.16 -54.74 23.27
N VAL A 111 49.29 -56.04 23.47
CA VAL A 111 50.14 -56.93 22.67
C VAL A 111 49.25 -57.88 21.86
N ARG A 112 49.50 -57.99 20.56
CA ARG A 112 48.85 -58.96 19.66
C ARG A 112 49.91 -59.79 18.96
N HIS A 113 49.76 -61.11 18.96
CA HIS A 113 50.72 -62.05 18.35
C HIS A 113 52.19 -61.72 18.72
N TRP A 114 52.44 -61.50 20.01
CA TRP A 114 53.77 -61.17 20.58
C TRP A 114 54.36 -59.82 20.19
N LYS A 115 53.64 -59.00 19.42
CA LYS A 115 54.06 -57.65 19.04
C LYS A 115 53.23 -56.59 19.76
N PRO A 116 53.88 -55.58 20.39
CA PRO A 116 53.17 -54.44 20.94
C PRO A 116 52.56 -53.56 19.84
N ASN A 117 51.44 -52.92 20.15
CA ASN A 117 50.76 -52.00 19.24
C ASN A 117 51.14 -50.55 19.54
N TYR A 118 51.21 -49.70 18.50
CA TYR A 118 51.28 -48.24 18.63
C TYR A 118 50.10 -47.56 17.93
N ILE A 119 49.74 -46.39 18.45
CA ILE A 119 48.71 -45.51 17.91
C ILE A 119 49.35 -44.26 17.33
N GLY A 120 49.18 -44.04 16.03
CA GLY A 120 49.60 -42.82 15.36
C GLY A 120 48.47 -41.80 15.32
N PHE A 121 48.63 -40.62 15.90
CA PHE A 121 47.55 -39.61 15.98
C PHE A 121 47.08 -39.04 14.63
N ASP A 122 47.99 -39.01 13.64
CA ASP A 122 47.72 -38.59 12.26
C ASP A 122 47.97 -39.71 11.24
N THR A 123 48.31 -40.92 11.71
CA THR A 123 48.63 -42.06 10.85
C THR A 123 47.83 -43.30 11.25
N TYR A 124 48.12 -44.41 10.57
CA TYR A 124 47.56 -45.71 10.91
C TYR A 124 48.09 -46.22 12.26
N ASN A 125 47.32 -47.12 12.87
CA ASN A 125 47.73 -47.89 14.04
C ASN A 125 48.37 -49.19 13.55
N SER A 126 49.45 -49.65 14.18
CA SER A 126 50.12 -50.88 13.74
C SER A 126 50.85 -51.56 14.87
N ASP A 127 51.24 -52.80 14.63
CA ASP A 127 52.13 -53.53 15.51
C ASP A 127 53.57 -53.13 15.19
N ALA A 128 54.42 -53.01 16.20
CA ALA A 128 55.81 -52.63 16.05
C ALA A 128 56.75 -53.62 16.76
N GLY A 129 58.03 -53.61 16.36
CA GLY A 129 59.07 -54.35 17.07
C GLY A 129 59.25 -53.77 18.47
N LYS A 130 59.44 -54.62 19.49
CA LYS A 130 59.65 -54.18 20.87
C LYS A 130 60.84 -53.23 21.04
N ASN A 131 61.82 -53.32 20.14
CA ASN A 131 63.04 -52.52 20.10
C ASN A 131 62.89 -51.15 19.41
N TRP A 132 61.70 -50.80 18.89
CA TRP A 132 61.47 -49.49 18.29
C TRP A 132 61.37 -48.42 19.38
N GLU A 133 61.98 -47.26 19.14
CA GLU A 133 61.84 -46.10 20.03
C GLU A 133 60.61 -45.30 19.58
N LEU A 134 59.53 -45.30 20.39
CA LEU A 134 58.30 -44.55 20.12
C LEU A 134 57.89 -43.74 21.34
N HIS A 135 57.05 -42.73 21.15
CA HIS A 135 56.63 -41.85 22.23
C HIS A 135 55.85 -42.57 23.33
N VAL A 136 56.02 -42.09 24.56
CA VAL A 136 55.34 -42.64 25.74
C VAL A 136 54.45 -41.59 26.37
N ARG A 137 53.15 -41.89 26.48
CA ARG A 137 52.20 -41.11 27.31
C ARG A 137 51.54 -42.06 28.28
N CYS A 138 51.63 -41.76 29.57
CA CYS A 138 51.00 -42.56 30.59
C CYS A 138 49.56 -42.12 30.86
N VAL A 139 48.73 -43.07 31.27
CA VAL A 139 47.34 -42.87 31.70
C VAL A 139 47.16 -43.42 33.11
N ARG A 140 46.23 -42.85 33.87
CA ARG A 140 45.76 -43.40 35.15
C ARG A 140 44.23 -43.44 35.19
N GLY A 141 43.69 -44.38 35.97
CA GLY A 141 42.27 -44.68 36.05
C GLY A 141 41.95 -46.11 35.60
N LYS A 142 40.66 -46.45 35.58
CA LYS A 142 40.17 -47.78 35.17
C LYS A 142 40.70 -48.16 33.79
N SER A 143 41.20 -49.38 33.65
CA SER A 143 41.68 -49.92 32.36
C SER A 143 40.52 -50.36 31.47
N PHE A 144 40.63 -50.06 30.18
CA PHE A 144 39.68 -50.48 29.16
C PHE A 144 40.38 -51.26 28.04
N ASP A 145 40.22 -52.57 28.04
CA ASP A 145 40.90 -53.47 27.08
C ASP A 145 40.05 -53.79 25.84
N TYR A 146 38.74 -53.55 25.89
CA TYR A 146 37.80 -53.87 24.82
C TYR A 146 37.27 -52.61 24.12
N ASP A 147 37.41 -52.60 22.79
CA ASP A 147 36.89 -51.55 21.91
C ASP A 147 35.36 -51.51 22.00
N GLY A 148 34.80 -50.36 22.40
CA GLY A 148 33.35 -50.13 22.50
C GLY A 148 32.86 -49.71 23.90
N VAL A 149 33.33 -50.36 24.98
CA VAL A 149 32.85 -50.02 26.35
C VAL A 149 33.25 -48.61 26.76
N LEU A 150 34.48 -48.21 26.45
CA LEU A 150 34.97 -46.86 26.70
C LEU A 150 34.26 -45.83 25.81
N GLU A 151 34.02 -46.18 24.55
CA GLU A 151 33.34 -45.33 23.58
C GLU A 151 31.89 -45.07 24.00
N ASP A 152 31.14 -46.10 24.41
CA ASP A 152 29.78 -45.97 24.92
C ASP A 152 29.71 -45.06 26.16
N LYS A 153 30.67 -45.20 27.07
CA LYS A 153 30.76 -44.34 28.27
C LYS A 153 30.97 -42.87 27.88
N ILE A 154 31.90 -42.61 26.97
CA ILE A 154 32.19 -41.25 26.48
C ILE A 154 30.98 -40.67 25.75
N ASN A 155 30.37 -41.44 24.85
CA ASN A 155 29.22 -41.02 24.07
C ASN A 155 28.02 -40.68 24.96
N LYS A 156 27.76 -41.49 26.00
CA LYS A 156 26.69 -41.21 26.97
C LYS A 156 26.93 -39.91 27.74
N TYR A 157 28.17 -39.63 28.16
CA TYR A 157 28.51 -38.37 28.81
C TYR A 157 28.27 -37.17 27.88
N ILE A 158 28.76 -37.26 26.64
CA ILE A 158 28.61 -36.21 25.62
C ILE A 158 27.12 -35.96 25.34
N GLU A 159 26.32 -37.01 25.21
CA GLU A 159 24.88 -36.91 24.96
C GLU A 159 24.17 -36.15 26.11
N ILE A 160 24.43 -36.55 27.35
CA ILE A 160 23.82 -35.92 28.53
C ILE A 160 24.20 -34.44 28.61
N GLU A 161 25.49 -34.12 28.49
CA GLU A 161 25.95 -32.73 28.59
C GLU A 161 25.44 -31.86 27.43
N THR A 162 25.40 -32.43 26.22
CA THR A 162 24.79 -31.80 25.05
C THR A 162 23.33 -31.43 25.31
N LEU A 163 22.55 -32.34 25.90
CA LEU A 163 21.14 -32.10 26.22
C LEU A 163 20.97 -31.01 27.29
N ILE A 164 21.79 -31.03 28.33
CA ILE A 164 21.79 -30.02 29.40
C ILE A 164 22.07 -28.63 28.82
N ILE A 165 23.14 -28.51 28.03
CA ILE A 165 23.55 -27.24 27.42
C ILE A 165 22.48 -26.74 26.44
N LYS A 166 21.93 -27.61 25.59
CA LYS A 166 20.83 -27.25 24.67
C LYS A 166 19.62 -26.70 25.42
N LYS A 167 19.18 -27.38 26.50
CA LYS A 167 18.05 -26.92 27.33
C LYS A 167 18.31 -25.53 27.94
N ARG A 168 19.53 -25.30 28.45
CA ARG A 168 19.94 -23.99 28.99
C ARG A 168 19.88 -22.88 27.93
N LYS A 169 20.50 -23.10 26.77
CA LYS A 169 20.52 -22.12 25.66
C LYS A 169 19.11 -21.78 25.15
N ILE A 170 18.22 -22.78 25.06
CA ILE A 170 16.81 -22.55 24.69
C ILE A 170 16.11 -21.65 25.73
N LYS A 171 16.33 -21.89 27.03
CA LYS A 171 15.77 -21.05 28.11
C LYS A 171 16.27 -19.61 28.01
N GLU A 172 17.57 -19.40 27.82
CA GLU A 172 18.18 -18.08 27.66
C GLU A 172 17.65 -17.34 26.42
N GLN A 173 17.50 -18.03 25.29
CA GLN A 173 16.90 -17.45 24.08
C GLN A 173 15.45 -17.00 24.33
N LYS A 174 14.65 -17.80 25.05
CA LYS A 174 13.27 -17.41 25.44
C LYS A 174 13.27 -16.16 26.32
N ILE A 175 14.14 -16.09 27.33
CA ILE A 175 14.29 -14.92 28.21
C ILE A 175 14.69 -13.68 27.40
N ARG A 176 15.68 -13.80 26.51
CA ARG A 176 16.15 -12.71 25.65
C ARG A 176 15.03 -12.18 24.74
N LYS A 177 14.28 -13.08 24.09
CA LYS A 177 13.12 -12.70 23.26
C LYS A 177 12.05 -11.95 24.06
N ASN A 178 11.74 -12.42 25.27
CA ASN A 178 10.78 -11.75 26.15
C ASN A 178 11.25 -10.35 26.57
N LYS A 179 12.54 -10.20 26.93
CA LYS A 179 13.12 -8.88 27.29
C LYS A 179 13.06 -7.90 26.12
N ILE A 180 13.38 -8.35 24.90
CA ILE A 180 13.25 -7.51 23.68
C ILE A 180 11.80 -7.08 23.46
N LYS A 181 10.84 -8.01 23.61
CA LYS A 181 9.41 -7.70 23.47
C LYS A 181 8.97 -6.64 24.48
N GLN A 182 9.36 -6.79 25.75
CA GLN A 182 9.03 -5.82 26.81
C GLN A 182 9.66 -4.44 26.56
N ASN A 183 10.91 -4.38 26.12
CA ASN A 183 11.57 -3.11 25.79
C ASN A 183 10.85 -2.38 24.65
N LYS A 184 10.47 -3.09 23.59
CA LYS A 184 9.68 -2.50 22.48
C LYS A 184 8.35 -1.93 22.97
N ILE A 185 7.66 -2.62 23.88
CA ILE A 185 6.41 -2.12 24.48
C ILE A 185 6.68 -0.85 25.31
N LYS A 186 7.75 -0.82 26.10
CA LYS A 186 8.13 0.35 26.91
C LYS A 186 8.46 1.56 26.04
N GLU A 187 9.25 1.37 24.99
CA GLU A 187 9.57 2.42 24.00
C GLU A 187 8.32 2.96 23.30
N GLN A 188 7.41 2.07 22.90
CA GLN A 188 6.14 2.48 22.30
C GLN A 188 5.30 3.33 23.27
N LYS A 189 5.22 2.94 24.55
CA LYS A 189 4.50 3.72 25.57
C LYS A 189 5.10 5.10 25.76
N ILE A 190 6.43 5.21 25.81
CA ILE A 190 7.13 6.50 25.91
C ILE A 190 6.86 7.37 24.69
N ARG A 191 6.92 6.79 23.48
CA ARG A 191 6.61 7.49 22.23
C ARG A 191 5.18 8.03 22.22
N ASN A 192 4.21 7.18 22.57
CA ASN A 192 2.80 7.57 22.65
C ASN A 192 2.57 8.68 23.67
N LYS A 193 3.24 8.62 24.83
CA LYS A 193 3.17 9.67 25.86
C LYS A 193 3.73 11.00 25.34
N LYS A 194 4.89 10.98 24.67
CA LYS A 194 5.48 12.19 24.07
C LYS A 194 4.55 12.82 23.01
N GLN A 195 3.96 12.00 22.14
CA GLN A 195 3.01 12.45 21.13
C GLN A 195 1.75 13.04 21.76
N LYS A 196 1.21 12.40 22.81
CA LYS A 196 0.07 12.92 23.58
C LYS A 196 0.39 14.30 24.16
N ASN A 197 1.54 14.47 24.80
CA ASN A 197 1.95 15.76 25.36
C ASN A 197 2.16 16.83 24.28
N ALA A 198 2.79 16.47 23.16
CA ALA A 198 2.95 17.39 22.03
C ALA A 198 1.59 17.85 21.47
N TYR A 199 0.59 16.97 21.45
CA TYR A 199 -0.76 17.32 21.02
C TYR A 199 -1.46 18.28 21.99
N VAL A 200 -1.24 18.14 23.31
CA VAL A 200 -1.77 19.09 24.32
C VAL A 200 -1.26 20.52 24.04
N LEU A 201 0.04 20.68 23.80
CA LEU A 201 0.64 21.98 23.47
C LEU A 201 0.04 22.59 22.20
N VAL A 202 -0.26 21.74 21.22
CA VAL A 202 -0.87 22.20 19.96
C VAL A 202 -2.31 22.66 20.20
N LYS A 203 -3.08 21.97 21.06
CA LYS A 203 -4.41 22.42 21.47
C LYS A 203 -4.40 23.76 22.17
N GLU A 204 -3.38 24.07 22.96
CA GLU A 204 -3.23 25.38 23.61
C GLU A 204 -3.06 26.50 22.58
N THR A 205 -2.26 26.29 21.53
CA THR A 205 -2.09 27.28 20.46
C THR A 205 -3.33 27.40 19.56
N ASN A 206 -4.06 26.29 19.37
CA ASN A 206 -5.31 26.19 18.62
C ASN A 206 -5.31 26.86 17.22
N THR A 207 -4.28 26.63 16.42
CA THR A 207 -4.19 27.17 15.03
C THR A 207 -4.09 26.04 14.02
N ILE A 208 -4.60 26.27 12.80
CA ILE A 208 -4.47 25.31 11.70
C ILE A 208 -3.00 24.93 11.49
N ASN A 209 -2.10 25.92 11.43
CA ASN A 209 -0.66 25.68 11.20
C ASN A 209 -0.01 24.83 12.31
N SER A 210 -0.40 25.01 13.57
CA SER A 210 0.16 24.21 14.66
C SER A 210 -0.30 22.75 14.61
N TYR A 211 -1.59 22.50 14.29
CA TYR A 211 -2.09 21.15 14.05
C TYR A 211 -1.45 20.51 12.81
N GLU A 212 -1.27 21.25 11.71
CA GLU A 212 -0.60 20.75 10.50
C GLU A 212 0.85 20.35 10.77
N LYS A 213 1.60 21.18 11.51
CA LYS A 213 2.97 20.86 11.94
C LYS A 213 3.00 19.59 12.80
N PHE A 214 2.02 19.40 13.69
CA PHE A 214 1.90 18.19 14.49
C PHE A 214 1.67 16.94 13.62
N ILE A 215 0.71 16.99 12.70
CA ILE A 215 0.39 15.86 11.79
C ILE A 215 1.62 15.52 10.94
N LYS A 216 2.31 16.53 10.38
CA LYS A 216 3.53 16.33 9.59
C LYS A 216 4.65 15.66 10.40
N LYS A 217 4.84 16.07 11.66
CA LYS A 217 5.87 15.51 12.55
C LYS A 217 5.48 14.13 13.09
N HIS A 218 4.18 13.85 13.22
CA HIS A 218 3.64 12.66 13.88
C HIS A 218 2.50 11.99 13.09
N PRO A 219 2.72 11.57 11.83
CA PRO A 219 1.65 11.12 10.93
C PRO A 219 0.94 9.82 11.32
N ARG A 220 1.51 9.07 12.27
CA ARG A 220 0.94 7.82 12.81
C ARG A 220 0.53 7.94 14.29
N ALA A 221 0.50 9.16 14.84
CA ALA A 221 0.00 9.37 16.18
C ALA A 221 -1.51 9.10 16.22
N LEU A 222 -1.99 8.60 17.36
CA LEU A 222 -3.42 8.33 17.56
C LEU A 222 -4.26 9.60 17.45
N GLN A 223 -3.66 10.74 17.81
CA GLN A 223 -4.28 12.07 17.83
C GLN A 223 -4.41 12.72 16.44
N VAL A 224 -3.88 12.10 15.37
CA VAL A 224 -3.97 12.70 14.03
C VAL A 224 -5.43 12.90 13.61
N LYS A 225 -6.31 11.95 13.92
CA LYS A 225 -7.75 12.08 13.61
C LYS A 225 -8.36 13.29 14.34
N ASP A 226 -8.10 13.40 15.64
CA ASP A 226 -8.60 14.51 16.44
C ASP A 226 -8.03 15.85 15.94
N ALA A 227 -6.73 15.91 15.63
CA ALA A 227 -6.10 17.10 15.05
C ALA A 227 -6.74 17.52 13.72
N THR A 228 -7.02 16.56 12.83
CA THR A 228 -7.72 16.84 11.57
C THR A 228 -9.14 17.37 11.82
N SER A 229 -9.86 16.85 12.82
CA SER A 229 -11.18 17.37 13.20
C SER A 229 -11.11 18.80 13.74
N GLU A 230 -10.10 19.13 14.56
CA GLU A 230 -9.91 20.50 15.06
C GLU A 230 -9.57 21.47 13.92
N ILE A 231 -8.74 21.05 12.95
CA ILE A 231 -8.48 21.83 11.72
C ILE A 231 -9.80 22.09 10.99
N TYR A 232 -10.64 21.08 10.79
CA TYR A 232 -11.93 21.25 10.14
C TYR A 232 -12.83 22.25 10.86
N ILE A 233 -12.88 22.20 12.20
CA ILE A 233 -13.65 23.16 13.01
C ILE A 233 -13.14 24.59 12.80
N LEU A 234 -11.81 24.78 12.83
CA LEU A 234 -11.20 26.09 12.60
C LEU A 234 -11.45 26.60 11.17
N THR A 235 -11.32 25.74 10.17
CA THR A 235 -11.70 26.05 8.79
C THR A 235 -13.17 26.44 8.70
N SER A 236 -14.05 25.72 9.40
CA SER A 236 -15.49 26.00 9.36
C SER A 236 -15.87 27.34 9.97
N LYS A 237 -15.10 27.84 10.93
CA LYS A 237 -15.29 29.20 11.47
C LYS A 237 -14.96 30.29 10.46
N GLN A 238 -14.03 30.04 9.54
CA GLN A 238 -13.71 30.98 8.47
C GLN A 238 -14.79 31.00 7.37
N ASN A 239 -15.53 29.90 7.23
CA ASN A 239 -16.73 29.78 6.40
C ASN A 239 -16.57 30.34 4.98
N ASN A 240 -15.48 29.96 4.30
CA ASN A 240 -15.16 30.34 2.93
C ASN A 240 -14.72 29.11 2.12
N ILE A 241 -14.83 29.20 0.79
CA ILE A 241 -14.62 28.05 -0.10
C ILE A 241 -13.15 27.64 -0.11
N ALA A 242 -12.21 28.59 -0.19
CA ALA A 242 -10.78 28.27 -0.25
C ALA A 242 -10.28 27.50 0.98
N GLY A 243 -10.78 27.82 2.18
CA GLY A 243 -10.41 27.13 3.41
C GLY A 243 -10.84 25.66 3.36
N TYR A 244 -12.06 25.39 2.92
CA TYR A 244 -12.55 24.02 2.75
C TYR A 244 -11.83 23.29 1.60
N GLU A 245 -11.53 23.97 0.51
CA GLU A 245 -10.70 23.42 -0.59
C GLU A 245 -9.31 23.01 -0.11
N GLN A 246 -8.65 23.89 0.66
CA GLN A 246 -7.36 23.61 1.24
C GLN A 246 -7.43 22.40 2.17
N PHE A 247 -8.48 22.30 3.00
CA PHE A 247 -8.70 21.15 3.87
C PHE A 247 -8.84 19.83 3.10
N ILE A 248 -9.66 19.81 2.03
CA ILE A 248 -9.85 18.62 1.19
C ILE A 248 -8.51 18.21 0.54
N LYS A 249 -7.73 19.18 0.08
CA LYS A 249 -6.43 18.94 -0.56
C LYS A 249 -5.37 18.44 0.41
N SER A 250 -5.28 19.00 1.62
CA SER A 250 -4.27 18.59 2.62
C SER A 250 -4.66 17.30 3.37
N HIS A 251 -5.94 16.99 3.48
CA HIS A 251 -6.46 15.84 4.22
C HIS A 251 -7.31 14.87 3.36
N PRO A 252 -6.79 14.32 2.25
CA PRO A 252 -7.57 13.53 1.28
C PRO A 252 -8.10 12.18 1.79
N LYS A 253 -7.71 11.77 3.00
CA LYS A 253 -8.20 10.54 3.67
C LYS A 253 -9.15 10.84 4.84
N SER A 254 -9.48 12.11 5.07
CA SER A 254 -10.39 12.51 6.13
C SER A 254 -11.81 12.04 5.83
N SER A 255 -12.52 11.56 6.85
CA SER A 255 -13.95 11.27 6.75
C SER A 255 -14.80 12.54 6.64
N LEU A 256 -14.21 13.72 6.88
CA LEU A 256 -14.90 15.02 6.85
C LEU A 256 -14.88 15.69 5.45
N ILE A 257 -14.35 15.03 4.43
CA ILE A 257 -14.33 15.57 3.06
C ILE A 257 -15.75 15.81 2.54
N GLU A 258 -16.68 14.90 2.85
CA GLU A 258 -18.09 15.05 2.45
C GLU A 258 -18.75 16.24 3.14
N ASN A 259 -18.47 16.45 4.43
CA ASN A 259 -18.93 17.63 5.17
C ASN A 259 -18.36 18.93 4.57
N ALA A 260 -17.05 18.97 4.31
CA ALA A 260 -16.41 20.15 3.69
C ALA A 260 -17.00 20.45 2.31
N THR A 261 -17.23 19.41 1.50
CA THR A 261 -17.86 19.54 0.16
C THR A 261 -19.30 20.06 0.28
N SER A 262 -20.02 19.62 1.31
CA SER A 262 -21.39 20.10 1.60
C SER A 262 -21.41 21.58 1.98
N GLU A 263 -20.45 22.04 2.79
CA GLU A 263 -20.35 23.46 3.16
C GLU A 263 -19.95 24.34 1.97
N ILE A 264 -19.05 23.87 1.11
CA ILE A 264 -18.74 24.54 -0.16
C ILE A 264 -20.02 24.70 -0.99
N TYR A 265 -20.83 23.64 -1.12
CA TYR A 265 -22.11 23.74 -1.83
C TYR A 265 -23.07 24.74 -1.18
N ASN A 266 -23.18 24.75 0.15
CA ASN A 266 -24.03 25.70 0.86
C ASN A 266 -23.63 27.16 0.59
N LEU A 267 -22.33 27.44 0.53
CA LEU A 267 -21.81 28.75 0.17
C LEU A 267 -22.12 29.11 -1.28
N THR A 268 -21.86 28.20 -2.22
CA THR A 268 -22.24 28.35 -3.63
C THR A 268 -23.74 28.63 -3.79
N LYS A 269 -24.58 27.91 -3.04
CA LYS A 269 -26.04 28.04 -3.07
C LYS A 269 -26.52 29.38 -2.55
N LYS A 270 -25.84 29.98 -1.56
CA LYS A 270 -26.18 31.32 -1.05
C LYS A 270 -25.98 32.40 -2.10
N GLU A 271 -24.94 32.29 -2.93
CA GLU A 271 -24.69 33.21 -4.05
C GLU A 271 -25.67 32.98 -5.22
N ASN A 272 -26.29 31.80 -5.27
CA ASN A 272 -27.41 31.43 -6.15
C ASN A 272 -27.27 31.88 -7.61
N ASN A 273 -26.16 31.52 -8.25
CA ASN A 273 -25.88 31.86 -9.64
C ASN A 273 -25.39 30.65 -10.44
N ILE A 274 -25.63 30.68 -11.75
CA ILE A 274 -25.31 29.59 -12.68
C ILE A 274 -23.82 29.22 -12.60
N ILE A 275 -22.93 30.21 -12.68
CA ILE A 275 -21.47 30.00 -12.73
C ILE A 275 -20.95 29.33 -11.47
N GLY A 276 -21.45 29.71 -10.29
CA GLY A 276 -21.08 29.08 -9.04
C GLY A 276 -21.46 27.61 -8.99
N TYR A 277 -22.68 27.27 -9.43
CA TYR A 277 -23.12 25.87 -9.51
C TYR A 277 -22.33 25.08 -10.56
N GLU A 278 -22.05 25.66 -11.73
CA GLU A 278 -21.19 25.03 -12.76
C GLU A 278 -19.78 24.78 -12.24
N TRP A 279 -19.19 25.76 -11.55
CA TRP A 279 -17.89 25.63 -10.89
C TRP A 279 -17.91 24.50 -9.86
N PHE A 280 -18.97 24.40 -9.05
CA PHE A 280 -19.12 23.33 -8.07
C PHE A 280 -19.19 21.95 -8.73
N ILE A 281 -20.01 21.80 -9.76
CA ILE A 281 -20.16 20.54 -10.51
C ILE A 281 -18.82 20.11 -11.14
N LYS A 282 -18.08 21.06 -11.71
CA LYS A 282 -16.78 20.80 -12.34
C LYS A 282 -15.73 20.29 -11.35
N ASN A 283 -15.67 20.91 -10.16
CA ASN A 283 -14.66 20.58 -9.14
C ASN A 283 -15.06 19.41 -8.23
N TYR A 284 -16.36 19.20 -8.02
CA TYR A 284 -16.92 18.17 -7.14
C TYR A 284 -17.98 17.30 -7.84
N PRO A 285 -17.68 16.67 -8.99
CA PRO A 285 -18.68 15.99 -9.82
C PRO A 285 -19.28 14.73 -9.17
N LYS A 286 -18.69 14.25 -8.06
CA LYS A 286 -19.16 13.10 -7.28
C LYS A 286 -19.93 13.48 -6.01
N ALA A 287 -20.09 14.78 -5.74
CA ALA A 287 -20.79 15.24 -4.56
C ALA A 287 -22.29 14.88 -4.64
N SER A 288 -22.91 14.55 -3.52
CA SER A 288 -24.34 14.22 -3.46
C SER A 288 -25.23 15.41 -3.87
N GLN A 289 -24.71 16.63 -3.77
CA GLN A 289 -25.38 17.88 -4.09
C GLN A 289 -25.42 18.23 -5.59
N VAL A 290 -24.69 17.51 -6.45
CA VAL A 290 -24.64 17.79 -7.90
C VAL A 290 -26.03 17.84 -8.52
N LYS A 291 -26.94 16.95 -8.10
CA LYS A 291 -28.33 16.94 -8.58
C LYS A 291 -29.11 18.21 -8.23
N ASP A 292 -28.92 18.73 -7.01
CA ASP A 292 -29.54 19.98 -6.58
C ASP A 292 -28.93 21.18 -7.33
N ALA A 293 -27.62 21.18 -7.56
CA ALA A 293 -26.92 22.21 -8.34
C ALA A 293 -27.49 22.33 -9.76
N ILE A 294 -27.63 21.21 -10.47
CA ILE A 294 -28.20 21.14 -11.82
C ILE A 294 -29.64 21.69 -11.84
N LYS A 295 -30.45 21.29 -10.84
CA LYS A 295 -31.82 21.78 -10.71
C LYS A 295 -31.87 23.31 -10.56
N ASN A 296 -31.01 23.88 -9.72
CA ASN A 296 -30.96 25.33 -9.50
C ASN A 296 -30.47 26.08 -10.75
N ILE A 297 -29.49 25.55 -11.49
CA ILE A 297 -29.06 26.11 -12.79
C ILE A 297 -30.25 26.21 -13.75
N ASN A 298 -30.97 25.10 -13.95
CA ASN A 298 -32.10 25.03 -14.86
C ASN A 298 -33.21 26.03 -14.50
N LEU A 299 -33.50 26.16 -13.19
CA LEU A 299 -34.49 27.13 -12.69
C LEU A 299 -34.07 28.58 -12.97
N LEU A 300 -32.81 28.94 -12.71
CA LEU A 300 -32.30 30.29 -12.92
C LEU A 300 -32.26 30.65 -14.40
N ALA A 301 -31.75 29.75 -15.24
CA ALA A 301 -31.67 29.96 -16.68
C ALA A 301 -33.06 30.13 -17.32
N PHE A 302 -34.02 29.29 -16.92
CA PHE A 302 -35.39 29.41 -17.42
C PHE A 302 -36.07 30.69 -16.95
N ALA A 303 -35.93 31.05 -15.67
CA ALA A 303 -36.49 32.28 -15.13
C ALA A 303 -35.97 33.53 -15.88
N LYS A 304 -34.67 33.54 -16.23
CA LYS A 304 -34.09 34.61 -17.05
C LYS A 304 -34.64 34.62 -18.48
N ALA A 305 -34.74 33.46 -19.12
CA ALA A 305 -35.31 33.34 -20.46
C ALA A 305 -36.76 33.84 -20.50
N LYS A 306 -37.55 33.53 -19.47
CA LYS A 306 -38.93 33.98 -19.26
C LYS A 306 -39.03 35.48 -18.98
N ALA A 307 -38.08 36.06 -18.25
CA ALA A 307 -38.02 37.50 -18.01
C ALA A 307 -37.67 38.31 -19.27
N ILE A 308 -36.77 37.79 -20.12
CA ILE A 308 -36.45 38.40 -21.43
C ILE A 308 -37.62 38.21 -22.41
N ASN A 309 -38.26 37.03 -22.35
CA ASN A 309 -39.45 36.67 -23.12
C ASN A 309 -39.31 36.84 -24.65
N THR A 310 -38.17 36.43 -25.22
CA THR A 310 -37.96 36.43 -26.67
C THR A 310 -37.78 35.02 -27.20
N LEU A 311 -38.02 34.84 -28.49
CA LEU A 311 -37.74 33.56 -29.16
C LEU A 311 -36.27 33.13 -28.97
N SER A 312 -35.36 34.10 -29.03
CA SER A 312 -33.92 33.86 -28.88
C SER A 312 -33.56 33.42 -27.45
N SER A 313 -34.19 34.01 -26.43
CA SER A 313 -33.90 33.67 -25.04
C SER A 313 -34.40 32.28 -24.68
N TYR A 314 -35.58 31.88 -25.15
CA TYR A 314 -36.08 30.52 -24.98
C TYR A 314 -35.28 29.49 -25.78
N ASN A 315 -34.88 29.81 -27.02
CA ASN A 315 -34.02 28.92 -27.82
C ASN A 315 -32.66 28.70 -27.15
N THR A 316 -32.06 29.77 -26.63
CA THR A 316 -30.78 29.69 -25.91
C THR A 316 -30.91 28.77 -24.69
N PHE A 317 -32.00 28.89 -23.93
CA PHE A 317 -32.27 27.99 -22.80
C PHE A 317 -32.44 26.52 -23.25
N ILE A 318 -33.23 26.26 -24.30
CA ILE A 318 -33.48 24.92 -24.81
C ILE A 318 -32.19 24.26 -25.31
N ILE A 319 -31.32 25.04 -25.96
CA ILE A 319 -30.04 24.57 -26.49
C ILE A 319 -29.06 24.28 -25.37
N SER A 320 -28.95 25.19 -24.40
CA SER A 320 -27.95 25.10 -23.33
C SER A 320 -28.34 24.10 -22.23
N TYR A 321 -29.64 23.82 -22.09
CA TYR A 321 -30.18 22.98 -21.00
C TYR A 321 -31.26 21.99 -21.49
N PRO A 322 -30.98 21.15 -22.50
CA PRO A 322 -31.99 20.35 -23.21
C PRO A 322 -32.67 19.26 -22.37
N TYR A 323 -32.15 19.01 -21.17
CA TYR A 323 -32.67 18.02 -20.21
C TYR A 323 -33.37 18.67 -19.01
N ALA A 324 -33.54 19.99 -19.03
CA ALA A 324 -34.23 20.68 -17.94
C ALA A 324 -35.71 20.27 -17.88
N SER A 325 -36.25 20.16 -16.65
CA SER A 325 -37.68 19.89 -16.43
C SER A 325 -38.61 20.92 -17.09
N GLN A 326 -38.09 22.12 -17.36
CA GLN A 326 -38.79 23.27 -17.92
C GLN A 326 -38.82 23.27 -19.46
N ILE A 327 -38.20 22.30 -20.12
CA ILE A 327 -38.12 22.26 -21.59
C ILE A 327 -39.50 22.29 -22.25
N LYS A 328 -40.47 21.54 -21.72
CA LYS A 328 -41.84 21.55 -22.25
C LYS A 328 -42.46 22.95 -22.19
N GLU A 329 -42.35 23.63 -21.06
CA GLU A 329 -42.85 25.00 -20.86
C GLU A 329 -42.12 26.00 -21.76
N ALA A 330 -40.79 25.89 -21.88
CA ALA A 330 -39.98 26.74 -22.75
C ALA A 330 -40.36 26.59 -24.23
N VAL A 331 -40.58 25.35 -24.68
CA VAL A 331 -41.03 25.06 -26.05
C VAL A 331 -42.40 25.68 -26.30
N GLU A 332 -43.36 25.53 -25.39
CA GLU A 332 -44.69 26.14 -25.54
C GLU A 332 -44.63 27.68 -25.60
N MET A 333 -43.88 28.31 -24.69
CA MET A 333 -43.72 29.77 -24.67
C MET A 333 -43.05 30.30 -25.94
N SER A 334 -41.99 29.62 -26.38
CA SER A 334 -41.29 29.98 -27.61
C SER A 334 -42.17 29.80 -28.86
N SER A 335 -42.98 28.74 -28.93
CA SER A 335 -43.97 28.53 -30.00
C SER A 335 -44.96 29.69 -30.07
N ASN A 336 -45.46 30.15 -28.94
CA ASN A 336 -46.42 31.27 -28.89
C ASN A 336 -45.80 32.60 -29.38
N VAL A 337 -44.54 32.87 -29.03
CA VAL A 337 -43.80 34.06 -29.51
C VAL A 337 -43.51 33.96 -31.00
N GLU A 338 -43.12 32.76 -31.45
CA GLU A 338 -42.77 32.47 -32.84
C GLU A 338 -43.99 32.52 -33.78
N ALA A 339 -45.12 31.93 -33.39
CA ALA A 339 -46.38 31.96 -34.13
C ALA A 339 -46.88 33.40 -34.36
N LYS A 340 -46.82 34.27 -33.33
CA LYS A 340 -47.17 35.70 -33.46
C LYS A 340 -46.31 36.45 -34.48
N LYS A 341 -45.05 36.04 -34.67
CA LYS A 341 -44.16 36.64 -35.67
C LYS A 341 -44.52 36.19 -37.09
N TYR A 342 -44.95 34.93 -37.24
CA TYR A 342 -45.35 34.39 -38.55
C TYR A 342 -46.72 34.91 -39.02
N THR A 343 -47.68 35.15 -38.12
CA THR A 343 -49.00 35.68 -38.48
C THR A 343 -49.00 37.15 -38.94
N MET A 344 -47.90 37.91 -38.71
CA MET A 344 -47.74 39.30 -39.18
C MET A 344 -47.27 39.44 -40.64
N ILE A 345 -47.06 38.32 -41.35
CA ILE A 345 -46.58 38.29 -42.74
C ILE A 345 -47.78 38.34 -43.70
N LYS A 346 -47.76 39.24 -44.70
CA LYS A 346 -48.86 39.41 -45.69
C LYS A 346 -48.97 38.19 -46.63
N LYS A 347 -50.20 37.90 -47.09
CA LYS A 347 -50.59 36.72 -47.91
C LYS A 347 -49.77 36.48 -49.20
N ASP A 348 -49.30 37.53 -49.88
CA ASP A 348 -48.46 37.36 -51.11
C ASP A 348 -47.01 36.92 -50.82
N ASP A 349 -46.54 37.05 -49.58
CA ASP A 349 -45.23 36.56 -49.13
C ASP A 349 -45.31 35.14 -48.56
N GLU A 350 -46.49 34.52 -48.53
CA GLU A 350 -46.74 33.17 -48.00
C GLU A 350 -45.98 32.09 -48.81
N ARG A 351 -45.94 32.22 -50.14
CA ARG A 351 -45.14 31.34 -51.01
C ARG A 351 -43.63 31.50 -50.78
N LYS A 352 -43.16 32.73 -50.52
CA LYS A 352 -41.75 33.01 -50.24
C LYS A 352 -41.36 32.55 -48.83
N ALA A 353 -42.25 32.68 -47.85
CA ALA A 353 -42.09 32.17 -46.49
C ALA A 353 -42.04 30.64 -46.48
N ARG A 354 -42.91 29.96 -47.26
CA ARG A 354 -42.89 28.51 -47.44
C ARG A 354 -41.63 28.03 -48.19
N LEU A 355 -41.18 28.74 -49.24
CA LEU A 355 -39.91 28.44 -49.94
C LEU A 355 -38.68 28.68 -49.07
N LEU A 356 -38.68 29.74 -48.26
CA LEU A 356 -37.61 30.05 -47.31
C LEU A 356 -37.58 29.02 -46.18
N ALA A 357 -38.75 28.61 -45.66
CA ALA A 357 -38.89 27.51 -44.70
C ALA A 357 -38.29 26.22 -45.25
N VAL A 358 -38.62 25.82 -46.48
CA VAL A 358 -38.07 24.63 -47.14
C VAL A 358 -36.56 24.76 -47.38
N LYS A 359 -36.07 25.95 -47.76
CA LYS A 359 -34.63 26.20 -48.01
C LYS A 359 -33.82 26.18 -46.71
N ILE A 360 -34.35 26.74 -45.63
CA ILE A 360 -33.80 26.65 -44.28
C ILE A 360 -33.83 25.18 -43.83
N LYS A 361 -34.97 24.47 -43.96
CA LYS A 361 -35.10 23.04 -43.60
C LYS A 361 -34.07 22.18 -44.34
N LYS A 362 -33.85 22.40 -45.64
CA LYS A 362 -32.81 21.71 -46.45
C LYS A 362 -31.37 22.07 -46.06
N MET A 363 -31.09 23.33 -45.74
CA MET A 363 -29.77 23.78 -45.25
C MET A 363 -29.47 23.22 -43.85
N THR A 364 -30.47 23.18 -42.97
CA THR A 364 -30.35 22.65 -41.61
C THR A 364 -30.26 21.11 -41.59
N ILE A 365 -30.92 20.40 -42.52
CA ILE A 365 -30.74 18.96 -42.72
C ILE A 365 -29.34 18.63 -43.25
N ARG A 366 -28.76 19.47 -44.13
CA ARG A 366 -27.35 19.32 -44.55
C ARG A 366 -26.35 19.62 -43.43
N ALA A 367 -26.65 20.58 -42.55
CA ALA A 367 -25.83 20.85 -41.36
C ALA A 367 -25.92 19.73 -40.30
N ARG A 368 -27.08 19.07 -40.18
CA ARG A 368 -27.37 17.98 -39.21
C ARG A 368 -26.66 16.65 -39.44
N LYS A 369 -26.08 16.40 -40.62
CA LYS A 369 -25.16 15.25 -40.79
C LYS A 369 -23.86 15.40 -39.99
N SER A 370 -23.64 16.54 -39.32
CA SER A 370 -22.42 16.87 -38.59
C SER A 370 -22.59 17.14 -37.08
N SER A 371 -23.80 17.18 -36.50
CA SER A 371 -23.97 17.51 -35.07
C SER A 371 -25.05 16.68 -34.35
N ASN A 372 -24.63 15.89 -33.36
CA ASN A 372 -25.48 15.08 -32.47
C ASN A 372 -26.17 15.90 -31.34
N ASP A 373 -26.38 17.22 -31.50
CA ASP A 373 -26.80 18.10 -30.40
C ASP A 373 -28.35 18.18 -30.25
N LEU A 374 -28.85 17.58 -29.17
CA LEU A 374 -30.27 17.45 -28.81
C LEU A 374 -31.02 18.79 -28.74
N GLY A 375 -30.39 19.83 -28.18
CA GLY A 375 -31.07 21.11 -27.98
C GLY A 375 -31.46 21.77 -29.31
N TYR A 376 -30.58 21.68 -30.30
CA TYR A 376 -30.88 22.12 -31.66
C TYR A 376 -31.98 21.27 -32.31
N GLN A 377 -32.01 19.96 -32.06
CA GLN A 377 -33.06 19.10 -32.61
C GLN A 377 -34.46 19.51 -32.12
N ILE A 378 -34.59 19.86 -30.83
CA ILE A 378 -35.85 20.33 -30.23
C ILE A 378 -36.31 21.64 -30.89
N VAL A 379 -35.41 22.63 -31.00
CA VAL A 379 -35.72 23.92 -31.62
C VAL A 379 -36.20 23.74 -33.06
N ILE A 380 -35.49 22.94 -33.86
CA ILE A 380 -35.84 22.76 -35.27
C ILE A 380 -37.13 21.93 -35.44
N ASN A 381 -37.42 20.97 -34.56
CA ASN A 381 -38.70 20.25 -34.55
C ASN A 381 -39.88 21.21 -34.35
N ARG A 382 -39.78 22.07 -33.32
CA ARG A 382 -40.79 23.10 -33.03
C ARG A 382 -41.03 24.00 -34.25
N MET A 383 -39.96 24.52 -34.84
CA MET A 383 -40.03 25.37 -36.05
C MET A 383 -40.70 24.63 -37.21
N SER A 384 -40.34 23.36 -37.42
CA SER A 384 -40.92 22.52 -38.47
C SER A 384 -42.43 22.37 -38.31
N ASN A 385 -42.90 22.06 -37.10
CA ASN A 385 -44.32 21.79 -36.85
C ASN A 385 -45.19 23.04 -37.03
N LEU A 386 -44.78 24.18 -36.47
CA LEU A 386 -45.51 25.46 -36.60
C LEU A 386 -45.71 25.87 -38.06
N LEU A 387 -44.72 25.62 -38.92
CA LEU A 387 -44.79 25.96 -40.34
C LEU A 387 -45.65 24.97 -41.15
N THR A 388 -45.94 23.79 -40.61
CA THR A 388 -46.73 22.74 -41.29
C THR A 388 -48.17 22.60 -40.79
N THR A 389 -48.48 22.96 -39.53
CA THR A 389 -49.84 22.81 -38.97
C THR A 389 -50.75 24.04 -39.16
N ASP A 390 -50.19 25.26 -39.20
CA ASP A 390 -51.00 26.49 -39.21
C ASP A 390 -51.25 27.08 -40.62
N TYR A 391 -50.79 26.41 -41.67
CA TYR A 391 -50.90 26.87 -43.07
C TYR A 391 -51.43 25.75 -43.97
N GLU A 392 -52.73 25.78 -44.31
CA GLU A 392 -53.35 24.77 -45.18
C GLU A 392 -52.87 24.88 -46.66
N GLU A 393 -52.27 23.77 -47.09
CA GLU A 393 -52.32 23.02 -48.36
C GLU A 393 -52.29 23.73 -49.74
N THR A 394 -51.36 23.27 -50.61
CA THR A 394 -51.60 22.91 -52.03
C THR A 394 -50.36 22.25 -52.65
N ASP A 395 -50.12 20.96 -52.37
CA ASP A 395 -49.79 19.95 -53.40
C ASP A 395 -49.63 18.54 -52.80
N ALA A 396 -50.31 17.54 -53.36
CA ALA A 396 -50.34 16.16 -52.85
C ALA A 396 -49.02 15.39 -53.07
N SER A 397 -48.20 15.81 -54.05
CA SER A 397 -46.86 15.24 -54.30
C SER A 397 -45.84 15.70 -53.25
N LEU A 398 -46.03 16.90 -52.68
CA LEU A 398 -45.27 17.40 -51.55
C LEU A 398 -45.60 16.56 -50.31
N ARG A 399 -46.89 16.25 -50.08
CA ARG A 399 -47.36 15.44 -48.94
C ARG A 399 -46.83 14.01 -48.87
N TYR A 400 -46.53 13.36 -50.00
CA TYR A 400 -45.98 12.00 -50.01
C TYR A 400 -44.52 11.97 -49.49
N TYR A 401 -43.69 12.90 -49.96
CA TYR A 401 -42.32 13.06 -49.47
C TYR A 401 -42.29 13.69 -48.07
N GLU A 402 -43.18 14.66 -47.79
CA GLU A 402 -43.38 15.26 -46.47
C GLU A 402 -43.83 14.23 -45.42
N SER A 403 -44.74 13.31 -45.74
CA SER A 403 -45.27 12.31 -44.78
C SER A 403 -44.25 11.22 -44.45
N LYS A 404 -43.53 10.67 -45.45
CA LYS A 404 -42.55 9.60 -45.20
C LYS A 404 -41.32 10.13 -44.44
N GLU A 405 -40.80 11.30 -44.82
CA GLU A 405 -39.67 11.94 -44.13
C GLU A 405 -40.06 12.53 -42.75
N PHE A 406 -41.30 13.00 -42.58
CA PHE A 406 -41.83 13.42 -41.27
C PHE A 406 -42.02 12.24 -40.33
N THR A 407 -42.52 11.11 -40.82
CA THR A 407 -42.68 9.88 -40.03
C THR A 407 -41.31 9.34 -39.60
N GLU A 408 -40.30 9.39 -40.48
CA GLU A 408 -38.92 9.02 -40.16
C GLU A 408 -38.26 9.99 -39.15
N PHE A 409 -38.48 11.30 -39.30
CA PHE A 409 -37.99 12.31 -38.34
C PHE A 409 -38.68 12.20 -36.97
N ALA A 410 -40.01 12.08 -36.95
CA ALA A 410 -40.78 11.91 -35.72
C ALA A 410 -40.41 10.61 -35.01
N SER A 411 -40.21 9.51 -35.74
CA SER A 411 -39.73 8.24 -35.20
C SER A 411 -38.29 8.33 -34.67
N THR A 412 -37.39 9.01 -35.37
CA THR A 412 -35.99 9.21 -34.91
C THR A 412 -35.94 10.12 -33.68
N PHE A 413 -36.78 11.15 -33.64
CA PHE A 413 -36.92 12.06 -32.50
C PHE A 413 -37.54 11.35 -31.29
N GLU A 414 -38.61 10.57 -31.48
CA GLU A 414 -39.23 9.77 -30.44
C GLU A 414 -38.28 8.69 -29.90
N SER A 415 -37.49 8.06 -30.77
CA SER A 415 -36.42 7.13 -30.38
C SER A 415 -35.35 7.81 -29.55
N SER A 416 -34.88 9.00 -29.96
CA SER A 416 -33.93 9.82 -29.19
C SER A 416 -34.54 10.22 -27.82
N MET A 417 -35.81 10.61 -27.77
CA MET A 417 -36.52 10.97 -26.54
C MET A 417 -36.74 9.79 -25.60
N ASN A 418 -36.96 8.58 -26.14
CA ASN A 418 -37.07 7.35 -25.36
C ASN A 418 -35.71 6.91 -24.80
N GLU A 419 -34.63 7.05 -25.58
CA GLU A 419 -33.26 6.83 -25.12
C GLU A 419 -32.89 7.81 -24.01
N ILE A 420 -33.30 9.07 -24.12
CA ILE A 420 -33.12 10.09 -23.07
C ILE A 420 -33.93 9.77 -21.82
N THR A 421 -35.18 9.33 -21.96
CA THR A 421 -36.01 8.91 -20.82
C THR A 421 -35.37 7.73 -20.11
N SER A 422 -34.78 6.80 -20.86
CA SER A 422 -33.97 5.70 -20.33
C SER A 422 -32.73 6.20 -19.59
N VAL A 423 -31.96 7.13 -20.19
CA VAL A 423 -30.76 7.74 -19.57
C VAL A 423 -31.11 8.54 -18.31
N LEU A 424 -32.20 9.30 -18.29
CA LEU A 424 -32.69 10.02 -17.11
C LEU A 424 -33.12 9.08 -15.97
N ASN A 425 -33.74 7.95 -16.31
CA ASN A 425 -34.10 6.90 -15.35
C ASN A 425 -32.86 6.16 -14.83
N GLU A 426 -31.85 5.92 -15.67
CA GLU A 426 -30.56 5.33 -15.27
C GLU A 426 -29.72 6.29 -14.42
N ILE A 427 -29.70 7.59 -14.71
CA ILE A 427 -28.98 8.62 -13.94
C ILE A 427 -29.55 8.77 -12.53
N ASN A 428 -30.86 8.59 -12.35
CA ASN A 428 -31.50 8.55 -11.03
C ASN A 428 -31.02 7.36 -10.16
N SER A 429 -30.36 6.35 -10.74
CA SER A 429 -29.92 5.13 -10.03
C SER A 429 -28.39 4.93 -9.95
N ASN A 430 -27.56 5.68 -10.70
CA ASN A 430 -26.11 5.46 -10.75
C ASN A 430 -25.25 6.74 -10.67
N THR A 431 -24.47 6.88 -9.59
CA THR A 431 -23.63 8.05 -9.27
C THR A 431 -22.44 8.27 -10.21
N LYS A 432 -21.92 7.24 -10.90
CA LYS A 432 -20.79 7.39 -11.83
C LYS A 432 -21.23 8.04 -13.16
N LYS A 433 -22.37 7.60 -13.71
CA LYS A 433 -22.98 8.16 -14.93
C LYS A 433 -23.40 9.63 -14.73
N LEU A 434 -23.93 9.97 -13.54
CA LEU A 434 -24.29 11.35 -13.18
C LEU A 434 -23.10 12.31 -13.26
N SER A 435 -21.90 11.87 -12.86
CA SER A 435 -20.70 12.72 -12.82
C SER A 435 -20.13 13.05 -14.21
N GLU A 436 -20.31 12.15 -15.18
CA GLU A 436 -19.88 12.34 -16.58
C GLU A 436 -20.87 13.27 -17.29
N TYR A 437 -22.17 12.99 -17.14
CA TYR A 437 -23.26 13.82 -17.66
C TYR A 437 -23.24 15.25 -17.12
N ALA A 438 -22.98 15.43 -15.82
CA ALA A 438 -22.95 16.76 -15.23
C ALA A 438 -21.81 17.62 -15.80
N LYS A 439 -20.70 17.01 -16.24
CA LYS A 439 -19.61 17.72 -16.93
C LYS A 439 -20.00 18.08 -18.35
N GLU A 440 -20.57 17.13 -19.09
CA GLU A 440 -21.07 17.33 -20.44
C GLU A 440 -22.13 18.45 -20.48
N MET A 441 -23.04 18.50 -19.50
CA MET A 441 -24.01 19.59 -19.34
C MET A 441 -23.33 20.95 -19.15
N VAL A 442 -22.28 21.04 -18.34
CA VAL A 442 -21.54 22.30 -18.13
C VAL A 442 -20.83 22.73 -19.42
N GLU A 443 -20.28 21.78 -20.19
CA GLU A 443 -19.65 22.06 -21.49
C GLU A 443 -20.69 22.56 -22.51
N ILE A 444 -21.83 21.86 -22.64
CA ILE A 444 -22.94 22.27 -23.52
C ILE A 444 -23.50 23.64 -23.13
N SER A 445 -23.64 23.92 -21.82
CA SER A 445 -24.06 25.23 -21.34
C SER A 445 -23.10 26.32 -21.82
N GLN A 446 -21.79 26.13 -21.60
CA GLN A 446 -20.76 27.10 -21.99
C GLN A 446 -20.72 27.33 -23.51
N ASP A 447 -20.85 26.26 -24.29
CA ASP A 447 -20.88 26.32 -25.75
C ASP A 447 -22.17 26.97 -26.28
N GLY A 448 -23.32 26.71 -25.64
CA GLY A 448 -24.61 27.31 -25.95
C GLY A 448 -24.60 28.84 -25.75
N PHE A 449 -24.02 29.33 -24.66
CA PHE A 449 -23.86 30.78 -24.43
C PHE A 449 -22.80 31.42 -25.33
N ALA A 450 -21.75 30.71 -25.71
CA ALA A 450 -20.72 31.22 -26.62
C ALA A 450 -21.20 31.28 -28.09
N SER A 451 -22.03 30.31 -28.51
CA SER A 451 -22.63 30.24 -29.84
C SER A 451 -23.88 31.11 -29.99
N ALA A 452 -24.49 31.55 -28.89
CA ALA A 452 -25.60 32.51 -28.84
C ALA A 452 -25.23 33.96 -29.24
N ASN A 453 -24.38 34.14 -30.25
CA ASN A 453 -24.09 35.44 -30.89
C ASN A 453 -25.34 36.17 -31.45
N ALA A 454 -26.52 35.51 -31.43
CA ALA A 454 -27.81 36.09 -31.78
C ALA A 454 -28.59 36.70 -30.59
N ASP A 455 -28.27 36.37 -29.33
CA ASP A 455 -28.94 36.93 -28.13
C ASP A 455 -27.95 37.64 -27.20
N ARG A 456 -27.79 38.95 -27.43
CA ARG A 456 -26.89 39.79 -26.63
C ARG A 456 -27.25 39.80 -25.15
N ASP A 457 -28.52 39.63 -24.80
CA ASP A 457 -29.00 39.76 -23.41
C ASP A 457 -28.71 38.50 -22.58
N MET A 458 -28.87 37.31 -23.18
CA MET A 458 -28.49 36.05 -22.53
C MET A 458 -26.97 35.89 -22.38
N ALA A 459 -26.20 36.28 -23.40
CA ALA A 459 -24.73 36.28 -23.34
C ALA A 459 -24.19 37.29 -22.32
N ALA A 460 -24.79 38.49 -22.26
CA ALA A 460 -24.45 39.50 -21.25
C ALA A 460 -24.78 39.01 -19.84
N PHE A 461 -25.94 38.37 -19.65
CA PHE A 461 -26.32 37.78 -18.36
C PHE A 461 -25.30 36.76 -17.87
N HIS A 462 -24.91 35.79 -18.71
CA HIS A 462 -23.91 34.78 -18.34
C HIS A 462 -22.55 35.43 -17.99
N THR A 463 -22.12 36.42 -18.76
CA THR A 463 -20.87 37.18 -18.51
C THR A 463 -20.92 37.96 -17.20
N GLU A 464 -22.08 38.54 -16.86
CA GLU A 464 -22.30 39.25 -15.60
C GLU A 464 -22.21 38.28 -14.40
N GLN A 465 -22.87 37.11 -14.50
CA GLN A 465 -22.79 36.08 -13.45
C GLN A 465 -21.35 35.61 -13.24
N LYS A 466 -20.58 35.45 -14.32
CA LYS A 466 -19.16 35.08 -14.24
C LYS A 466 -18.33 36.13 -13.52
N THR A 467 -18.52 37.40 -13.88
CA THR A 467 -17.82 38.51 -13.23
C THR A 467 -18.15 38.59 -11.74
N LYS A 468 -19.42 38.35 -11.35
CA LYS A 468 -19.84 38.31 -9.94
C LYS A 468 -19.19 37.16 -9.19
N TRP A 469 -19.17 35.96 -9.79
CA TRP A 469 -18.55 34.78 -9.20
C TRP A 469 -17.04 34.97 -9.03
N ASP A 470 -16.33 35.46 -10.06
CA ASP A 470 -14.90 35.72 -9.98
C ASP A 470 -14.57 36.74 -8.88
N LYS A 471 -15.37 37.80 -8.74
CA LYS A 471 -15.23 38.77 -7.64
C LYS A 471 -15.49 38.13 -6.28
N TYR A 472 -16.51 37.30 -6.15
CA TYR A 472 -16.79 36.56 -4.91
C TYR A 472 -15.60 35.68 -4.52
N MET A 473 -15.09 34.87 -5.45
CA MET A 473 -13.92 34.00 -5.26
C MET A 473 -12.63 34.82 -4.97
N HIS A 474 -12.50 36.02 -5.52
CA HIS A 474 -11.34 36.88 -5.26
C HIS A 474 -11.38 37.58 -3.91
N LEU A 475 -12.54 38.14 -3.51
CA LEU A 475 -12.67 38.96 -2.31
C LEU A 475 -12.88 38.11 -1.05
N ARG A 476 -13.78 37.12 -1.11
CA ARG A 476 -14.19 36.35 0.08
C ARG A 476 -13.37 35.08 0.30
N ASP A 477 -12.83 34.47 -0.75
CA ASP A 477 -12.07 33.20 -0.60
C ASP A 477 -10.56 33.40 -0.40
N LYS A 478 -9.99 34.58 -0.66
CA LYS A 478 -8.59 34.88 -0.27
C LYS A 478 -8.44 35.45 1.13
N GLY A 479 -9.53 35.55 1.90
CA GLY A 479 -9.49 36.09 3.27
C GLY A 479 -9.19 37.59 3.35
N TYR A 480 -9.55 38.38 2.33
CA TYR A 480 -9.57 39.85 2.44
C TYR A 480 -10.88 40.29 3.09
N ASN A 481 -11.00 40.08 4.40
CA ASN A 481 -11.93 40.78 5.29
C ASN A 481 -11.28 40.94 6.66
#